data_AF-A0A2H4XB64-F1
#
_entry.id   AF-A0A2H4XB64-F1
#
_cell.length_a   1.000
_cell.length_b   1.000
_cell.length_c   1.000
_cell.angle_alpha   90.00
_cell.angle_beta   90.00
_cell.angle_gamma   90.00
#
_symmetry.space_group_name_H-M   'P 1'
#
loop_
_entity.id
_entity.type
_entity.pdbx_description
1 polymer ?
#
loop_
_entity_poly.entity_id
_entity_poly.type
_entity_poly.pdbx_seq_one_letter_code
_entity_poly.pdbx_strand_id
1 'polypeptide(L)'
;LIVLGGLSFVLNQLIKRSLNSMGGKGDPADYLLLVTLVALVLLGIIFSALFFFMDSSTWTSSLFFYMMTAVLGLGIFVPWLQHLIKRHPLFWLVEFLVHSHTRLYLLSYWVFLVLSACAVVLYQNSKRTPDSKKLQVSTVTRKYFHFLAVATYIPGLIFDMQLLFVASVACFAIFVLLEYVRYFRIRPLGQTLRNLLTLFLDERDSGPLILTHIYLLLGMSLPVWLFPRLCASSLSSPSTLLPYCGVL
;
A
#
# COMPACT_ATOMS: atom_id res chain seq x y z
N LEU A 1 17.75 10.31 15.04
CA LEU A 1 17.84 11.63 14.37
C LEU A 1 17.68 11.53 12.85
N ILE A 2 18.44 10.68 12.14
CA ILE A 2 18.34 10.54 10.68
C ILE A 2 16.94 10.09 10.20
N VAL A 3 16.35 9.08 10.84
CA VAL A 3 15.01 8.59 10.50
C VAL A 3 13.93 9.65 10.72
N LEU A 4 14.01 10.38 11.84
CA LEU A 4 13.08 11.47 12.15
C LEU A 4 13.23 12.64 11.15
N GLY A 5 14.47 12.95 10.75
CA GLY A 5 14.77 13.96 9.74
C GLY A 5 14.23 13.59 8.36
N GLY A 6 14.40 12.34 7.95
CA GLY A 6 13.85 11.81 6.69
C GLY A 6 12.32 11.85 6.67
N LEU A 7 11.66 11.41 7.74
CA LEU A 7 10.21 11.49 7.87
C LEU A 7 9.69 12.94 7.82
N SER A 8 10.34 13.84 8.55
CA SER A 8 10.01 15.27 8.54
C SER A 8 10.15 15.88 7.14
N PHE A 9 11.21 15.53 6.41
CA PHE A 9 11.42 15.98 5.03
C PHE A 9 10.31 15.48 4.10
N VAL A 10 9.99 14.18 4.12
CA VAL A 10 8.93 13.59 3.29
C VAL A 10 7.58 14.25 3.59
N LEU A 11 7.24 14.39 4.88
CA LEU A 11 5.98 14.99 5.30
C LEU A 11 5.87 16.45 4.84
N ASN A 12 6.94 17.23 5.01
CA ASN A 12 7.00 18.62 4.57
C ASN A 12 6.85 18.76 3.04
N GLN A 13 7.48 17.86 2.27
CA GLN A 13 7.31 17.85 0.81
C GLN A 13 5.88 17.52 0.39
N LEU A 14 5.23 16.54 1.05
CA LEU A 14 3.85 16.18 0.77
C LEU A 14 2.87 17.31 1.13
N ILE A 15 3.09 17.99 2.26
CA ILE A 15 2.31 19.16 2.67
C ILE A 15 2.47 20.29 1.66
N LYS A 16 3.70 20.65 1.30
CA LYS A 16 3.97 21.70 0.30
C LYS A 16 3.29 21.40 -1.04
N ARG A 17 3.32 20.14 -1.48
CA ARG A 17 2.64 19.71 -2.72
C ARG A 17 1.12 19.86 -2.62
N SER A 18 0.52 19.40 -1.52
CA SER A 18 -0.92 19.54 -1.29
C SER A 18 -1.37 21.01 -1.16
N LEU A 19 -0.52 21.88 -0.62
CA LEU A 19 -0.82 23.32 -0.52
C LEU A 19 -0.68 24.01 -1.88
N ASN A 20 0.36 23.67 -2.66
CA ASN A 20 0.55 24.22 -4.00
C ASN A 20 -0.55 23.79 -4.98
N SER A 21 -1.16 22.61 -4.78
CA SER A 21 -2.29 22.14 -5.59
C SER A 21 -3.63 22.81 -5.23
N MET A 22 -3.81 23.28 -3.98
CA MET A 22 -5.04 23.96 -3.50
C MET A 22 -5.41 25.23 -4.27
N GLY A 23 -4.54 25.75 -5.14
CA GLY A 23 -4.81 26.86 -6.07
C GLY A 23 -5.69 26.53 -7.28
N GLY A 24 -6.42 25.41 -7.28
CA GLY A 24 -7.45 25.08 -8.30
C GLY A 24 -6.94 24.43 -9.59
N LYS A 25 -5.64 24.12 -9.71
CA LYS A 25 -5.01 23.47 -10.88
C LYS A 25 -4.30 22.14 -10.57
N GLY A 26 -4.50 21.59 -9.37
CA GLY A 26 -3.86 20.33 -8.96
C GLY A 26 -4.60 19.08 -9.43
N ASP A 27 -3.85 18.03 -9.79
CA ASP A 27 -4.45 16.73 -10.09
C ASP A 27 -5.05 16.15 -8.80
N PRO A 28 -6.28 15.58 -8.84
CA PRO A 28 -6.92 14.99 -7.66
C PRO A 28 -6.07 13.92 -6.94
N ALA A 29 -5.19 13.23 -7.69
CA ALA A 29 -4.24 12.26 -7.15
C ALA A 29 -3.23 12.89 -6.17
N ASP A 30 -2.92 14.18 -6.29
CA ASP A 30 -1.96 14.87 -5.43
C ASP A 30 -2.38 14.88 -3.94
N TYR A 31 -3.68 14.87 -3.68
CA TYR A 31 -4.24 14.86 -2.31
C TYR A 31 -4.36 13.46 -1.71
N LEU A 32 -4.44 12.44 -2.57
CA LEU A 32 -4.78 11.08 -2.18
C LEU A 32 -3.73 10.50 -1.22
N LEU A 33 -2.44 10.67 -1.52
CA LEU A 33 -1.35 10.20 -0.65
C LEU A 33 -1.36 10.87 0.71
N LEU A 34 -1.48 12.21 0.76
CA LEU A 34 -1.48 12.94 2.03
C LEU A 34 -2.66 12.51 2.92
N VAL A 35 -3.87 12.51 2.37
CA VAL A 35 -5.08 12.13 3.11
C VAL A 35 -4.98 10.68 3.59
N THR A 36 -4.48 9.78 2.75
CA THR A 36 -4.28 8.36 3.11
C THR A 36 -3.27 8.21 4.25
N LEU A 37 -2.14 8.90 4.20
CA LEU A 37 -1.14 8.85 5.28
C LEU A 37 -1.70 9.37 6.59
N VAL A 38 -2.37 10.53 6.57
CA VAL A 38 -3.03 11.09 7.75
C VAL A 38 -4.07 10.12 8.30
N ALA A 39 -4.88 9.51 7.42
CA ALA A 39 -5.89 8.54 7.82
C ALA A 39 -5.31 7.31 8.52
N LEU A 40 -4.27 6.70 7.93
CA LEU A 40 -3.63 5.52 8.50
C LEU A 40 -2.97 5.82 9.85
N VAL A 41 -2.25 6.95 9.96
CA VAL A 41 -1.61 7.36 11.22
C VAL A 41 -2.66 7.60 12.31
N LEU A 42 -3.74 8.33 12.00
CA LEU A 42 -4.82 8.60 12.96
C LEU A 42 -5.51 7.30 13.38
N LEU A 43 -5.85 6.42 12.44
CA LEU A 43 -6.42 5.10 12.74
C LEU A 43 -5.48 4.29 13.63
N GLY A 44 -4.18 4.26 13.32
CA GLY A 44 -3.17 3.56 14.10
C GLY A 44 -3.08 4.07 15.54
N ILE A 45 -3.08 5.38 15.76
CA ILE A 45 -3.08 6.00 17.10
C ILE A 45 -4.37 5.64 17.85
N ILE A 46 -5.53 5.79 17.20
CA ILE A 46 -6.84 5.50 17.79
C ILE A 46 -6.93 4.03 18.20
N PHE A 47 -6.60 3.09 17.32
CA PHE A 47 -6.65 1.66 17.64
C PHE A 47 -5.62 1.24 18.67
N SER A 48 -4.41 1.80 18.63
CA SER A 48 -3.40 1.53 19.67
C SER A 48 -3.89 1.97 21.05
N ALA A 49 -4.50 3.16 21.14
CA ALA A 49 -5.08 3.64 22.38
C ALA A 49 -6.27 2.79 22.83
N LEU A 50 -7.19 2.45 21.92
CA LEU A 50 -8.37 1.63 22.24
C LEU A 50 -7.99 0.23 22.74
N PHE A 51 -7.09 -0.45 22.04
CA PHE A 51 -6.68 -1.81 22.39
C PHE A 51 -5.63 -1.87 23.51
N PHE A 52 -5.14 -0.71 23.97
CA PHE A 52 -4.45 -0.62 25.25
C PHE A 52 -5.42 -0.87 26.42
N PHE A 53 -6.67 -0.44 26.30
CA PHE A 53 -7.69 -0.58 27.35
C PHE A 53 -8.64 -1.76 27.14
N MET A 54 -8.74 -2.29 25.91
CA MET A 54 -9.72 -3.31 25.55
C MET A 54 -9.06 -4.52 24.89
N ASP A 55 -9.49 -5.74 25.26
CA ASP A 55 -8.98 -6.96 24.62
C ASP A 55 -9.45 -7.03 23.16
N SER A 56 -8.46 -6.97 22.26
CA SER A 56 -8.65 -6.99 20.80
C SER A 56 -9.11 -8.35 20.25
N SER A 57 -8.99 -9.42 21.03
CA SER A 57 -9.29 -10.79 20.59
C SER A 57 -10.79 -11.16 20.59
N THR A 58 -11.65 -10.28 21.10
CA THR A 58 -13.09 -10.49 21.21
C THR A 58 -13.83 -10.09 19.93
N TRP A 59 -15.03 -10.65 19.72
CA TRP A 59 -15.89 -10.31 18.57
C TRP A 59 -16.41 -8.87 18.64
N THR A 60 -16.69 -8.38 19.85
CA THR A 60 -17.14 -7.00 20.09
C THR A 60 -16.07 -5.99 19.68
N SER A 61 -14.82 -6.20 20.09
CA SER A 61 -13.66 -5.41 19.67
C SER A 61 -13.44 -5.43 18.17
N SER A 62 -13.66 -6.59 17.54
CA SER A 62 -13.53 -6.73 16.09
C SER A 62 -14.62 -5.95 15.34
N LEU A 63 -15.87 -6.01 15.82
CA LEU A 63 -16.96 -5.22 15.28
C LEU A 63 -16.69 -3.71 15.47
N PHE A 64 -16.19 -3.32 16.63
CA PHE A 64 -15.80 -1.93 16.89
C PHE A 64 -14.68 -1.45 15.95
N PHE A 65 -13.67 -2.29 15.70
CA PHE A 65 -12.61 -1.98 14.73
C PHE A 65 -13.17 -1.69 13.33
N TYR A 66 -13.99 -2.59 12.80
CA TYR A 66 -14.56 -2.42 11.45
C TYR A 66 -15.52 -1.23 11.37
N MET A 67 -16.40 -1.08 12.37
CA MET A 67 -17.34 0.04 12.42
C MET A 67 -16.62 1.38 12.55
N MET A 68 -15.63 1.50 13.44
CA MET A 68 -14.87 2.74 13.61
C MET A 68 -14.06 3.05 12.35
N THR A 69 -13.42 2.06 11.73
CA THR A 69 -12.73 2.24 10.45
C THR A 69 -13.68 2.75 9.37
N ALA A 70 -14.90 2.20 9.29
CA ALA A 70 -15.91 2.63 8.34
C ALA A 70 -16.42 4.05 8.63
N VAL A 71 -16.69 4.38 9.90
CA VAL A 71 -17.16 5.71 10.31
C VAL A 71 -16.11 6.78 10.05
N LEU A 72 -14.85 6.54 10.42
CA LEU A 72 -13.77 7.49 10.15
C LEU A 72 -13.47 7.58 8.65
N GLY A 73 -13.45 6.45 7.95
CA GLY A 73 -13.25 6.37 6.50
C GLY A 73 -14.31 7.14 5.73
N LEU A 74 -15.58 6.76 5.89
CA LEU A 74 -16.71 7.30 5.13
C LEU A 74 -17.21 8.64 5.67
N GLY A 75 -17.09 8.88 6.98
CA GLY A 75 -17.61 10.08 7.64
C GLY A 75 -16.61 11.24 7.74
N ILE A 76 -15.30 10.96 7.70
CA ILE A 76 -14.27 12.00 7.83
C ILE A 76 -13.37 12.05 6.60
N PHE A 77 -12.68 10.95 6.29
CA PHE A 77 -11.64 10.97 5.25
C PHE A 77 -12.21 11.12 3.83
N VAL A 78 -13.31 10.45 3.50
CA VAL A 78 -13.97 10.58 2.18
C VAL A 78 -14.52 12.01 1.98
N PRO A 79 -15.27 12.62 2.92
CA PRO A 79 -15.72 14.01 2.80
C PRO A 79 -14.56 15.01 2.75
N TRP A 80 -13.49 14.77 3.51
CA TRP A 80 -12.29 15.61 3.45
C TRP A 80 -11.64 15.55 2.05
N LEU A 81 -11.50 14.35 1.49
CA LEU A 81 -11.00 14.17 0.14
C LEU A 81 -11.94 14.77 -0.91
N GLN A 82 -13.26 14.65 -0.72
CA GLN A 82 -14.27 15.30 -1.57
C GLN A 82 -14.12 16.82 -1.55
N HIS A 83 -13.86 17.39 -0.38
CA HIS A 83 -13.66 18.83 -0.24
C HIS A 83 -12.41 19.33 -0.97
N LEU A 84 -11.33 18.53 -0.97
CA LEU A 84 -10.08 18.83 -1.68
C LEU A 84 -10.21 18.65 -3.20
N ILE A 85 -10.79 17.54 -3.64
CA ILE A 85 -10.95 17.20 -5.07
C ILE A 85 -12.07 18.03 -5.72
N LYS A 86 -13.00 18.61 -4.94
CA LYS A 86 -14.24 19.27 -5.40
C LYS A 86 -15.18 18.35 -6.17
N ARG A 87 -14.95 17.03 -6.11
CA ARG A 87 -15.77 15.97 -6.69
C ARG A 87 -15.82 14.80 -5.73
N HIS A 88 -16.88 14.00 -5.81
CA HIS A 88 -16.99 12.80 -5.00
C HIS A 88 -15.86 11.79 -5.35
N PRO A 89 -15.01 11.38 -4.38
CA PRO A 89 -13.79 10.62 -4.66
C PRO A 89 -14.01 9.27 -5.33
N LEU A 90 -15.09 8.55 -4.97
CA LEU A 90 -15.37 7.23 -5.57
C LEU A 90 -15.74 7.36 -7.05
N PHE A 91 -16.52 8.40 -7.41
CA PHE A 91 -16.89 8.63 -8.80
C PHE A 91 -15.67 9.06 -9.63
N TRP A 92 -14.84 9.93 -9.05
CA TRP A 92 -13.56 10.29 -9.66
C TRP A 92 -12.67 9.06 -9.89
N LEU A 93 -12.56 8.17 -8.90
CA LEU A 93 -11.71 6.98 -8.99
C LEU A 93 -12.20 6.03 -10.09
N VAL A 94 -13.50 5.75 -10.15
CA VAL A 94 -14.06 4.86 -11.19
C VAL A 94 -13.84 5.45 -12.58
N GLU A 95 -14.12 6.74 -12.77
CA GLU A 95 -13.88 7.41 -14.04
C GLU A 95 -12.39 7.40 -14.40
N PHE A 96 -11.51 7.65 -13.44
CA PHE A 96 -10.07 7.58 -13.62
C PHE A 96 -9.60 6.18 -14.06
N LEU A 97 -10.11 5.11 -13.45
CA LEU A 97 -9.73 3.74 -13.79
C LEU A 97 -10.21 3.32 -15.18
N VAL A 98 -11.40 3.74 -15.58
CA VAL A 98 -12.03 3.35 -16.87
C VAL A 98 -11.69 4.32 -18.00
N HIS A 99 -10.97 5.40 -17.71
CA HIS A 99 -10.70 6.49 -18.67
C HIS A 99 -10.03 6.04 -19.97
N SER A 100 -9.13 5.06 -19.92
CA SER A 100 -8.33 4.62 -21.08
C SER A 100 -8.28 3.10 -21.18
N HIS A 101 -8.28 2.59 -22.42
CA HIS A 101 -8.03 1.18 -22.70
C HIS A 101 -6.66 0.71 -22.16
N THR A 102 -5.63 1.57 -22.16
CA THR A 102 -4.33 1.23 -21.58
C THR A 102 -4.44 0.93 -20.08
N ARG A 103 -5.22 1.73 -19.34
CA ARG A 103 -5.48 1.50 -17.91
C ARG A 103 -6.23 0.20 -17.68
N LEU A 104 -7.24 -0.09 -18.50
CA LEU A 104 -8.00 -1.33 -18.40
C LEU A 104 -7.11 -2.56 -18.67
N TYR A 105 -6.26 -2.53 -19.69
CA TYR A 105 -5.31 -3.62 -19.97
C TYR A 105 -4.32 -3.80 -18.81
N LEU A 106 -3.74 -2.71 -18.29
CA LEU A 106 -2.85 -2.77 -17.13
C LEU A 106 -3.53 -3.34 -15.88
N LEU A 107 -4.75 -2.89 -15.58
CA LEU A 107 -5.54 -3.40 -14.46
C LEU A 107 -5.83 -4.90 -14.62
N SER A 108 -6.22 -5.34 -15.82
CA SER A 108 -6.47 -6.76 -16.10
C SER A 108 -5.21 -7.61 -15.91
N TYR A 109 -4.07 -7.11 -16.37
CA TYR A 109 -2.77 -7.75 -16.20
C TYR A 109 -2.36 -7.83 -14.71
N TRP A 110 -2.53 -6.76 -13.95
CA TRP A 110 -2.27 -6.76 -12.51
C TRP A 110 -3.20 -7.70 -11.74
N VAL A 111 -4.48 -7.78 -12.11
CA VAL A 111 -5.40 -8.76 -11.52
C VAL A 111 -4.91 -10.17 -11.78
N PHE A 112 -4.46 -10.49 -12.99
CA PHE A 112 -3.86 -11.79 -13.30
C PHE A 112 -2.61 -12.08 -12.45
N LEU A 113 -1.71 -11.09 -12.28
CA LEU A 113 -0.55 -11.23 -11.40
C LEU A 113 -0.95 -11.51 -9.94
N VAL A 114 -1.93 -10.78 -9.40
CA VAL A 114 -2.44 -11.00 -8.04
C VAL A 114 -3.03 -12.40 -7.90
N LEU A 115 -3.84 -12.85 -8.86
CA LEU A 115 -4.41 -14.20 -8.85
C LEU A 115 -3.31 -15.28 -8.87
N SER A 116 -2.28 -15.08 -9.69
CA SER A 116 -1.12 -15.98 -9.72
C SER A 116 -0.38 -16.02 -8.37
N ALA A 117 -0.19 -14.86 -7.74
CA ALA A 117 0.44 -14.74 -6.43
C ALA A 117 -0.37 -15.46 -5.35
N CYS A 118 -1.69 -15.25 -5.33
CA CYS A 118 -2.60 -15.93 -4.42
C CYS A 118 -2.57 -17.45 -4.62
N ALA A 119 -2.62 -17.93 -5.87
CA ALA A 119 -2.56 -19.35 -6.17
C ALA A 119 -1.26 -19.99 -5.67
N VAL A 120 -0.12 -19.32 -5.86
CA VAL A 120 1.18 -19.79 -5.35
C VAL A 120 1.21 -19.85 -3.83
N VAL A 121 0.70 -18.83 -3.12
CA VAL A 121 0.65 -18.81 -1.65
C VAL A 121 -0.24 -19.93 -1.10
N LEU A 122 -1.40 -20.15 -1.71
CA LEU A 122 -2.32 -21.22 -1.31
C LEU A 122 -1.72 -22.60 -1.57
N TYR A 123 -1.10 -22.79 -2.73
CA TYR A 123 -0.42 -24.05 -3.09
C TYR A 123 0.74 -24.37 -2.13
N GLN A 124 1.58 -23.38 -1.82
CA GLN A 124 2.68 -23.55 -0.88
C GLN A 124 2.20 -23.83 0.55
N ASN A 125 1.12 -23.16 0.99
CA ASN A 125 0.51 -23.43 2.29
C ASN A 125 -0.06 -24.85 2.37
N SER A 126 -0.69 -25.34 1.29
CA SER A 126 -1.26 -26.70 1.26
C SER A 126 -0.19 -27.80 1.28
N LYS A 127 1.03 -27.54 0.81
CA LYS A 127 2.09 -28.55 0.65
C LYS A 127 3.13 -28.53 1.78
N ARG A 128 2.83 -27.85 2.89
CA ARG A 128 3.75 -27.64 4.01
C ARG A 128 4.02 -28.92 4.79
N THR A 129 5.24 -29.47 4.69
CA THR A 129 5.79 -30.50 5.60
C THR A 129 6.73 -29.86 6.64
N PRO A 130 6.69 -30.29 7.92
CA PRO A 130 7.13 -29.46 9.06
C PRO A 130 8.62 -29.07 9.15
N ASP A 131 9.61 -29.94 8.89
CA ASP A 131 10.93 -29.68 9.53
C ASP A 131 12.18 -29.39 8.66
N SER A 132 12.25 -29.77 7.37
CA SER A 132 13.52 -29.58 6.62
C SER A 132 13.46 -28.60 5.42
N LYS A 133 12.28 -28.26 4.92
CA LYS A 133 12.11 -27.41 3.72
C LYS A 133 11.87 -25.92 4.00
N LYS A 134 11.74 -25.52 5.28
CA LYS A 134 11.30 -24.18 5.70
C LYS A 134 12.22 -23.05 5.17
N LEU A 135 13.54 -23.26 5.21
CA LEU A 135 14.52 -22.24 4.85
C LEU A 135 14.66 -22.04 3.32
N GLN A 136 14.61 -23.13 2.54
CA GLN A 136 14.64 -23.06 1.07
C GLN A 136 13.35 -22.48 0.48
N VAL A 137 12.19 -22.83 1.04
CA VAL A 137 10.88 -22.30 0.59
C VAL A 137 10.81 -20.78 0.81
N SER A 138 11.25 -20.27 1.96
CA SER A 138 11.27 -18.83 2.26
C SER A 138 12.06 -18.01 1.21
N THR A 139 13.23 -18.51 0.78
CA THR A 139 14.09 -17.78 -0.17
C THR A 139 13.51 -17.76 -1.59
N VAL A 140 12.96 -18.87 -2.07
CA VAL A 140 12.32 -18.94 -3.40
C VAL A 140 11.07 -18.08 -3.44
N THR A 141 10.26 -18.12 -2.39
CA THR A 141 9.05 -17.31 -2.27
C THR A 141 9.41 -15.83 -2.26
N ARG A 142 10.44 -15.41 -1.51
CA ARG A 142 10.91 -14.02 -1.54
C ARG A 142 11.29 -13.56 -2.95
N LYS A 143 12.02 -14.36 -3.73
CA LYS A 143 12.39 -14.04 -5.12
C LYS A 143 11.17 -13.93 -6.04
N TYR A 144 10.20 -14.83 -5.89
CA TYR A 144 8.95 -14.80 -6.67
C TYR A 144 8.14 -13.54 -6.40
N PHE A 145 8.03 -13.10 -5.14
CA PHE A 145 7.34 -11.86 -4.79
C PHE A 145 8.06 -10.61 -5.28
N HIS A 146 9.40 -10.60 -5.25
CA HIS A 146 10.16 -9.50 -5.86
C HIS A 146 9.95 -9.46 -7.37
N PHE A 147 9.97 -10.60 -8.04
CA PHE A 147 9.67 -10.70 -9.47
C PHE A 147 8.26 -10.18 -9.79
N LEU A 148 7.24 -10.57 -9.02
CA LEU A 148 5.88 -10.04 -9.16
C LEU A 148 5.80 -8.53 -8.95
N ALA A 149 6.53 -7.99 -7.97
CA ALA A 149 6.58 -6.56 -7.73
C ALA A 149 7.20 -5.83 -8.94
N VAL A 150 8.34 -6.29 -9.43
CA VAL A 150 8.98 -5.74 -10.64
C VAL A 150 8.06 -5.86 -11.86
N ALA A 151 7.42 -7.01 -12.05
CA ALA A 151 6.46 -7.26 -13.13
C ALA A 151 5.21 -6.37 -13.04
N THR A 152 4.88 -5.85 -11.86
CA THR A 152 3.80 -4.88 -11.66
C THR A 152 4.26 -3.45 -11.91
N TYR A 153 5.43 -3.07 -11.37
CA TYR A 153 5.95 -1.69 -11.41
C TYR A 153 6.49 -1.29 -12.78
N ILE A 154 7.23 -2.16 -13.48
CA ILE A 154 7.79 -1.84 -14.80
C ILE A 154 6.71 -1.39 -15.80
N PRO A 155 5.64 -2.17 -16.07
CA PRO A 155 4.61 -1.73 -17.00
C PRO A 155 3.84 -0.52 -16.48
N GLY A 156 3.66 -0.38 -15.16
CA GLY A 156 3.07 0.82 -14.58
C GLY A 156 3.90 2.08 -14.84
N LEU A 157 5.22 2.00 -14.71
CA LEU A 157 6.14 3.12 -14.96
C LEU A 157 6.18 3.51 -16.45
N ILE A 158 6.15 2.52 -17.35
CA ILE A 158 6.26 2.75 -18.79
C ILE A 158 4.94 3.26 -19.39
N PHE A 159 3.81 2.64 -19.03
CA PHE A 159 2.53 2.88 -19.71
C PHE A 159 1.63 3.89 -19.02
N ASP A 160 1.55 3.90 -17.68
CA ASP A 160 0.72 4.85 -16.94
C ASP A 160 1.16 5.03 -15.48
N MET A 161 2.05 6.01 -15.28
CA MET A 161 2.61 6.28 -13.95
C MET A 161 1.57 6.89 -12.98
N GLN A 162 0.56 7.61 -13.49
CA GLN A 162 -0.51 8.13 -12.64
C GLN A 162 -1.36 6.99 -12.07
N LEU A 163 -1.68 6.00 -12.91
CA LEU A 163 -2.36 4.78 -12.46
C LEU A 163 -1.51 4.04 -11.42
N LEU A 164 -0.21 3.88 -11.67
CA LEU A 164 0.71 3.26 -10.71
C LEU A 164 0.77 4.03 -9.39
N PHE A 165 0.78 5.36 -9.42
CA PHE A 165 0.72 6.20 -8.22
C PHE A 165 -0.56 5.91 -7.42
N VAL A 166 -1.73 6.01 -8.05
CA VAL A 166 -3.02 5.79 -7.35
C VAL A 166 -3.12 4.37 -6.81
N ALA A 167 -2.74 3.37 -7.61
CA ALA A 167 -2.76 1.97 -7.22
C ALA A 167 -1.78 1.67 -6.07
N SER A 168 -0.55 2.21 -6.10
CA SER A 168 0.43 2.00 -5.04
C SER A 168 -0.01 2.60 -3.70
N VAL A 169 -0.67 3.78 -3.71
CA VAL A 169 -1.24 4.36 -2.48
C VAL A 169 -2.39 3.52 -1.94
N ALA A 170 -3.28 3.03 -2.82
CA ALA A 170 -4.37 2.15 -2.42
C ALA A 170 -3.85 0.82 -1.85
N CYS A 171 -2.87 0.19 -2.50
CA CYS A 171 -2.21 -1.01 -2.01
C CYS A 171 -1.52 -0.78 -0.66
N PHE A 172 -0.86 0.37 -0.49
CA PHE A 172 -0.23 0.73 0.78
C PHE A 172 -1.26 0.82 1.92
N ALA A 173 -2.40 1.48 1.67
CA ALA A 173 -3.50 1.55 2.63
C ALA A 173 -4.03 0.16 3.00
N ILE A 174 -4.26 -0.70 2.00
CA ILE A 174 -4.73 -2.08 2.21
C ILE A 174 -3.71 -2.87 3.04
N PHE A 175 -2.42 -2.80 2.71
CA PHE A 175 -1.38 -3.55 3.42
C PHE A 175 -1.25 -3.11 4.88
N VAL A 176 -1.31 -1.80 5.15
CA VAL A 176 -1.28 -1.28 6.53
C VAL A 176 -2.54 -1.68 7.31
N LEU A 177 -3.72 -1.63 6.69
CA LEU A 177 -4.97 -2.07 7.33
C LEU A 177 -4.97 -3.58 7.62
N LEU A 178 -4.50 -4.40 6.68
CA LEU A 178 -4.33 -5.85 6.90
C LEU A 178 -3.33 -6.11 8.02
N GLU A 179 -2.28 -5.30 8.12
CA GLU A 179 -1.32 -5.41 9.21
C GLU A 179 -1.93 -5.01 10.56
N TYR A 180 -2.80 -3.99 10.62
CA TYR A 180 -3.58 -3.69 11.84
C TYR A 180 -4.48 -4.86 12.23
N VAL A 181 -5.21 -5.44 11.27
CA VAL A 181 -6.06 -6.63 11.50
C VAL A 181 -5.24 -7.79 12.07
N ARG A 182 -4.04 -8.02 11.53
CA ARG A 182 -3.13 -9.08 11.98
C ARG A 182 -2.54 -8.79 13.36
N TYR A 183 -2.03 -7.58 13.56
CA TYR A 183 -1.36 -7.13 14.78
C TYR A 183 -2.32 -7.16 15.97
N PHE A 184 -3.51 -6.57 15.82
CA PHE A 184 -4.56 -6.57 16.84
C PHE A 184 -5.41 -7.85 16.84
N ARG A 185 -5.04 -8.90 16.10
CA ARG A 185 -5.73 -10.21 16.15
C ARG A 185 -7.24 -10.14 15.86
N ILE A 186 -7.67 -9.19 15.04
CA ILE A 186 -9.08 -8.89 14.76
C ILE A 186 -9.76 -10.10 14.09
N ARG A 187 -10.90 -10.56 14.61
CA ARG A 187 -11.63 -11.69 14.03
C ARG A 187 -12.48 -11.26 12.82
N PRO A 188 -12.70 -12.13 11.82
CA PRO A 188 -12.14 -13.48 11.67
C PRO A 188 -10.76 -13.49 10.98
N LEU A 189 -10.41 -12.40 10.28
CA LEU A 189 -9.28 -12.37 9.35
C LEU A 189 -7.91 -12.44 10.03
N GLY A 190 -7.77 -11.94 11.26
CA GLY A 190 -6.49 -11.82 11.96
C GLY A 190 -5.80 -13.16 12.25
N GLN A 191 -6.56 -14.25 12.44
CA GLN A 191 -5.96 -15.58 12.57
C GLN A 191 -5.61 -16.17 11.19
N THR A 192 -6.50 -16.03 10.20
CA THR A 192 -6.27 -16.48 8.83
C THR A 192 -5.02 -15.82 8.24
N LEU A 193 -4.88 -14.50 8.38
CA LEU A 193 -3.72 -13.75 7.92
C LEU A 193 -2.45 -14.22 8.60
N ARG A 194 -2.45 -14.44 9.92
CA ARG A 194 -1.26 -14.98 10.61
C ARG A 194 -0.87 -16.34 10.07
N ASN A 195 -1.82 -17.26 9.93
CA ASN A 195 -1.56 -18.61 9.43
C ASN A 195 -0.97 -18.56 8.01
N LEU A 196 -1.62 -17.84 7.09
CA LEU A 196 -1.16 -17.70 5.70
C LEU A 196 0.22 -17.04 5.61
N LEU A 197 0.47 -16.06 6.46
CA LEU A 197 1.69 -15.26 6.42
C LEU A 197 2.86 -15.88 7.21
N THR A 198 2.62 -16.94 7.99
CA THR A 198 3.70 -17.70 8.64
C THR A 198 4.72 -18.29 7.67
N LEU A 199 4.36 -18.48 6.39
CA LEU A 199 5.31 -18.91 5.36
C LEU A 199 6.40 -17.88 5.05
N PHE A 200 6.12 -16.61 5.35
CA PHE A 200 7.02 -15.49 5.07
C PHE A 200 7.83 -15.05 6.29
N LEU A 201 7.54 -15.64 7.46
CA LEU A 201 8.27 -15.39 8.69
C LEU A 201 9.48 -16.34 8.74
N ASP A 202 10.67 -15.79 8.52
CA ASP A 202 11.94 -16.49 8.73
C ASP A 202 12.28 -16.52 10.23
N GLU A 203 13.02 -17.51 10.72
CA GLU A 203 13.40 -17.57 12.15
C GLU A 203 14.38 -16.45 12.55
N ARG A 204 15.10 -15.91 11.57
CA ARG A 204 15.92 -14.69 11.74
C ARG A 204 15.09 -13.41 11.77
N ASP A 205 13.86 -13.43 11.24
CA ASP A 205 12.89 -12.33 11.28
C ASP A 205 11.98 -12.48 12.50
N SER A 206 12.58 -12.66 13.69
CA SER A 206 11.89 -12.61 15.00
C SER A 206 11.45 -11.17 15.35
N GLY A 207 10.99 -10.40 14.36
CA GLY A 207 10.32 -9.12 14.51
C GLY A 207 8.81 -9.30 14.39
N PRO A 208 7.97 -8.57 15.14
CA PRO A 208 6.54 -8.83 15.25
C PRO A 208 5.69 -8.43 14.02
N LEU A 209 6.30 -7.99 12.91
CA LEU A 209 5.60 -7.29 11.82
C LEU A 209 5.90 -7.88 10.42
N ILE A 210 4.89 -7.94 9.55
CA ILE A 210 5.01 -8.30 8.11
C ILE A 210 5.51 -7.08 7.34
N LEU A 211 6.64 -6.58 7.81
CA LEU A 211 7.21 -5.34 7.38
C LEU A 211 7.86 -5.50 6.00
N THR A 212 8.27 -6.70 5.60
CA THR A 212 8.98 -6.94 4.33
C THR A 212 8.15 -6.57 3.09
N HIS A 213 6.85 -6.87 3.05
CA HIS A 213 6.01 -6.54 1.88
C HIS A 213 5.63 -5.06 1.84
N ILE A 214 5.39 -4.46 3.02
CA ILE A 214 5.16 -3.01 3.14
C ILE A 214 6.43 -2.24 2.77
N TYR A 215 7.61 -2.71 3.21
CA TYR A 215 8.90 -2.12 2.88
C TYR A 215 9.26 -2.27 1.42
N LEU A 216 8.98 -3.42 0.80
CA LEU A 216 9.15 -3.58 -0.64
C LEU A 216 8.26 -2.60 -1.40
N LEU A 217 6.96 -2.54 -1.06
CA LEU A 217 6.03 -1.60 -1.68
C LEU A 217 6.49 -0.15 -1.49
N LEU A 218 6.88 0.22 -0.26
CA LEU A 218 7.31 1.57 0.08
C LEU A 218 8.63 1.93 -0.62
N GLY A 219 9.60 1.02 -0.67
CA GLY A 219 10.86 1.22 -1.38
C GLY A 219 10.66 1.49 -2.87
N MET A 220 9.76 0.74 -3.51
CA MET A 220 9.43 0.91 -4.93
C MET A 220 8.55 2.15 -5.20
N SER A 221 7.67 2.50 -4.25
CA SER A 221 6.70 3.59 -4.43
C SER A 221 7.24 4.96 -4.05
N LEU A 222 8.22 5.05 -3.14
CA LEU A 222 8.76 6.32 -2.66
C LEU A 222 9.25 7.23 -3.80
N PRO A 223 10.00 6.75 -4.81
CA PRO A 223 10.40 7.57 -5.95
C PRO A 223 9.20 8.08 -6.76
N VAL A 224 8.21 7.22 -6.99
CA VAL A 224 6.96 7.57 -7.69
C VAL A 224 6.16 8.62 -6.92
N TRP A 225 6.18 8.54 -5.60
CA TRP A 225 5.45 9.47 -4.74
C TRP A 225 6.12 10.84 -4.64
N LEU A 226 7.46 10.87 -4.56
CA LEU A 226 8.24 12.10 -4.41
C LEU A 226 8.46 12.84 -5.74
N PHE A 227 8.63 12.12 -6.85
CA PHE A 227 9.02 12.71 -8.15
C PHE A 227 8.09 12.41 -9.35
N PRO A 228 6.76 12.54 -9.23
CA PRO A 228 5.85 12.13 -10.30
C PRO A 228 5.86 13.02 -11.56
N ARG A 229 6.59 14.14 -11.58
CA ARG A 229 6.62 15.07 -12.73
C ARG A 229 7.90 15.02 -13.55
N LEU A 230 8.96 14.33 -13.11
CA LEU A 230 10.25 14.30 -13.82
C LEU A 230 10.25 13.46 -15.10
N CYS A 231 9.26 12.57 -15.30
CA CYS A 231 9.13 11.77 -16.54
C CYS A 231 8.17 12.37 -17.58
N ALA A 232 7.28 13.29 -17.19
CA ALA A 232 6.32 13.87 -18.14
C ALA A 232 6.99 14.83 -19.15
N SER A 233 8.17 15.37 -18.83
CA SER A 233 8.82 16.42 -19.63
C SER A 233 10.00 15.97 -20.50
N SER A 234 10.50 14.74 -20.41
CA SER A 234 11.48 14.22 -21.40
C SER A 234 11.82 12.75 -21.20
N LEU A 235 11.27 11.89 -22.07
CA LEU A 235 11.77 10.53 -22.29
C LEU A 235 13.11 10.50 -23.06
N SER A 236 13.72 11.66 -23.33
CA SER A 236 14.89 11.80 -24.21
C SER A 236 16.24 11.80 -23.48
N SER A 237 16.28 11.82 -22.14
CA SER A 237 17.53 11.88 -21.38
C SER A 237 17.65 10.70 -20.40
N PRO A 238 18.72 9.88 -20.47
CA PRO A 238 18.97 8.78 -19.51
C PRO A 238 19.05 9.21 -18.04
N SER A 239 19.25 10.51 -17.79
CA SER A 239 19.34 11.11 -16.46
C SER A 239 17.99 11.31 -15.74
N THR A 240 16.84 11.20 -16.42
CA THR A 240 15.50 11.31 -15.77
C THR A 240 15.05 10.03 -15.08
N LEU A 241 15.68 8.89 -15.39
CA LEU A 241 15.44 7.60 -14.72
C LEU A 241 16.32 7.37 -13.48
N LEU A 242 17.34 8.20 -13.27
CA LEU A 242 18.28 8.11 -12.14
C LEU A 242 17.60 8.05 -10.74
N PRO A 243 16.52 8.80 -10.44
CA PRO A 243 15.85 8.68 -9.14
C PRO A 243 15.04 7.39 -8.97
N TYR A 244 14.80 6.64 -10.07
CA TYR A 244 14.08 5.37 -10.08
C TYR A 244 15.03 4.15 -10.14
N CYS A 245 16.35 4.34 -10.19
CA CYS A 245 17.32 3.25 -10.14
C CYS A 245 17.27 2.42 -8.84
N GLY A 246 16.62 2.92 -7.78
CA GLY A 246 16.34 2.11 -6.59
C GLY A 246 15.09 1.22 -6.70
N VAL A 247 14.33 1.36 -7.79
CA VAL A 247 13.09 0.62 -8.11
C VAL A 247 13.33 -0.45 -9.17
N LEU A 248 14.37 -0.32 -10.00
CA LEU A 248 14.78 -1.29 -11.03
C LEU A 248 15.92 -2.18 -10.53
#